data_AF-A0A2V2XP84-F1
#
_entry.id   AF-A0A2V2XP84-F1
#
_cell.length_a   1.000
_cell.length_b   1.000
_cell.length_c   1.000
_cell.angle_alpha   90.00
_cell.angle_beta   90.00
_cell.angle_gamma   90.00
#
_symmetry.space_group_name_H-M   'P 1'
#
loop_
_entity.id
_entity.type
_entity.pdbx_description
1 polymer ?
#
loop_
_entity_poly.entity_id
_entity_poly.type
_entity_poly.pdbx_seq_one_letter_code
_entity_poly.pdbx_strand_id
1 'polypeptide(L)' 'MRVLVTGGAGFIGHNIAIHLFSRGFDVVVYDSMERASRLGVKRLGELGVPVVR' A
#
# COMPACT_ATOMS: atom_id res chain seq x y z
N MET A 1 -0.60 -10.53 12.52
CA MET A 1 0.16 -9.31 12.90
C MET A 1 -0.34 -8.17 12.03
N ARG A 2 -0.56 -6.97 12.59
CA ARG A 2 -0.99 -5.79 11.82
C ARG A 2 0.23 -4.99 11.37
N VAL A 3 0.20 -4.49 10.14
CA VAL A 3 1.28 -3.70 9.56
C VAL A 3 0.73 -2.40 8.98
N LEU A 4 1.29 -1.28 9.42
CA LEU A 4 1.07 0.03 8.81
C LEU A 4 2.24 0.35 7.87
N VAL A 5 1.93 0.65 6.61
CA VAL A 5 2.93 1.08 5.62
C VAL A 5 2.72 2.57 5.32
N THR A 6 3.60 3.41 5.86
CA THR A 6 3.62 4.85 5.57
C THR A 6 4.33 5.14 4.25
N GLY A 7 3.83 6.07 3.44
CA GLY A 7 4.38 6.29 2.09
C GLY A 7 4.09 5.11 1.14
N GLY A 8 3.07 4.32 1.46
CA GLY A 8 2.75 3.07 0.79
C GLY A 8 2.21 3.23 -0.63
N ALA A 9 1.84 4.43 -1.08
CA ALA A 9 1.47 4.69 -2.48
C ALA A 9 2.67 5.05 -3.37
N GLY A 10 3.86 5.28 -2.78
CA GLY A 10 5.11 5.58 -3.49
C GLY A 10 5.75 4.37 -4.18
N PHE A 11 6.91 4.55 -4.82
CA PHE A 11 7.58 3.52 -5.64
C PHE A 11 7.90 2.21 -4.88
N ILE A 12 8.50 2.32 -3.69
CA ILE A 12 8.85 1.16 -2.86
C ILE A 12 7.64 0.69 -2.05
N GLY A 13 6.91 1.65 -1.46
CA GLY A 13 5.83 1.39 -0.51
C GLY A 13 4.76 0.44 -1.02
N HIS A 14 4.29 0.62 -2.26
CA HIS A 14 3.19 -0.21 -2.78
C HIS A 14 3.63 -1.67 -2.99
N ASN A 15 4.89 -1.89 -3.38
CA ASN A 15 5.42 -3.24 -3.55
C ASN A 15 5.55 -3.97 -2.21
N ILE A 16 5.97 -3.27 -1.15
CA ILE A 16 6.05 -3.84 0.21
C ILE A 16 4.65 -4.13 0.76
N ALA A 17 3.72 -3.18 0.63
CA ALA A 17 2.34 -3.35 1.08
C ALA A 17 1.67 -4.55 0.41
N ILE A 18 1.81 -4.67 -0.92
CA ILE A 18 1.30 -5.82 -1.69
C ILE A 18 1.98 -7.12 -1.25
N HIS A 19 3.30 -7.15 -1.13
CA HIS A 19 4.03 -8.36 -0.71
C HIS A 19 3.55 -8.87 0.66
N LEU A 20 3.38 -7.97 1.63
CA LEU A 20 2.91 -8.34 2.96
C LEU A 20 1.43 -8.76 2.93
N PHE A 21 0.59 -8.03 2.21
CA PHE A 21 -0.83 -8.37 2.09
C PHE A 21 -1.03 -9.75 1.45
N SER A 22 -0.32 -10.05 0.37
CA SER A 22 -0.34 -11.37 -0.29
C SER A 22 0.19 -12.52 0.59
N ARG A 23 0.91 -12.22 1.67
CA ARG A 23 1.36 -13.22 2.66
C ARG A 23 0.38 -13.39 3.82
N GLY A 24 -0.79 -12.75 3.78
CA GLY A 24 -1.84 -12.88 4.79
C GLY A 24 -1.66 -11.97 6.00
N PHE A 25 -0.81 -10.94 5.90
CA PHE A 25 -0.74 -9.90 6.93
C PHE A 25 -1.93 -8.93 6.80
N ASP A 26 -2.38 -8.40 7.93
CA ASP A 26 -3.36 -7.32 7.97
C ASP A 26 -2.63 -6.00 7.73
N VAL A 27 -2.73 -5.48 6.49
CA VAL A 27 -1.94 -4.34 6.01
C VAL A 27 -2.86 -3.14 5.78
N VAL A 28 -2.45 -1.98 6.29
CA VAL A 28 -3.03 -0.68 5.94
C VAL A 28 -1.93 0.23 5.41
N VAL A 29 -2.21 0.94 4.33
CA VAL A 29 -1.33 1.98 3.79
C VAL A 29 -1.78 3.35 4.28
N TYR A 30 -0.84 4.17 4.73
CA TYR A 30 -1.06 5.60 5.00
C TYR A 30 -0.15 6.44 4.10
N ASP A 31 -0.73 7.34 3.29
CA ASP A 31 0.05 8.14 2.34
C ASP A 31 -0.59 9.51 2.05
N SER A 32 0.23 10.56 2.08
CA SER A 32 -0.15 11.94 1.71
C SER A 32 -0.62 12.11 0.25
N MET A 33 -0.23 11.18 -0.62
CA MET A 33 -0.44 11.16 -2.07
C MET A 33 0.38 12.19 -2.88
N GLU A 34 1.29 12.95 -2.26
CA GLU A 34 2.09 13.97 -2.96
C GLU A 34 3.00 13.39 -4.06
N ARG A 35 3.51 12.17 -3.86
CA ARG A 35 4.39 11.45 -4.80
C ARG A 35 3.88 10.05 -5.12
N ALA A 36 2.57 9.87 -5.08
CA ALA A 36 1.96 8.56 -5.33
C ALA A 36 2.23 8.08 -6.76
N SER A 37 2.57 6.80 -6.88
CA SER A 37 2.65 6.12 -8.17
C SER A 37 1.25 5.76 -8.64
N ARG A 38 0.84 6.24 -9.82
CA ARG A 38 -0.46 5.85 -10.42
C ARG A 38 -0.60 4.33 -10.55
N LEU A 39 0.48 3.65 -10.95
CA LEU A 39 0.53 2.19 -11.01
C LEU A 39 0.42 1.56 -9.61
N GLY A 40 1.13 2.12 -8.63
CA GLY A 40 1.11 1.63 -7.25
C GLY A 40 -0.28 1.69 -6.65
N VAL A 41 -0.94 2.86 -6.76
CA VAL A 41 -2.32 3.07 -6.30
C VAL A 41 -3.29 2.12 -7.00
N LYS A 42 -3.18 1.96 -8.32
CA LYS A 42 -4.01 1.01 -9.09
C LYS A 42 -3.88 -0.41 -8.55
N ARG A 43 -2.64 -0.90 -8.37
CA ARG A 43 -2.38 -2.27 -7.89
C ARG A 43 -2.85 -2.50 -6.46
N LEU A 44 -2.70 -1.50 -5.58
CA LEU A 44 -3.25 -1.55 -4.22
C LEU A 44 -4.77 -1.69 -4.25
N GLY A 45 -5.45 -0.92 -5.11
CA GLY A 45 -6.89 -0.99 -5.29
C GLY A 45 -7.36 -2.33 -5.88
N GLU A 46 -6.67 -2.87 -6.88
CA GLU A 46 -6.99 -4.18 -7.48
C GLU A 46 -6.93 -5.34 -6.46
N LEU A 47 -6.03 -5.24 -5.48
CA LEU A 47 -5.89 -6.23 -4.40
C LEU A 47 -6.75 -5.92 -3.16
N GLY A 48 -7.47 -4.79 -3.15
CA GLY A 48 -8.28 -4.38 -2.01
C GLY A 48 -7.47 -3.99 -0.77
N VAL A 49 -6.20 -3.58 -0.94
CA VAL A 49 -5.38 -3.11 0.18
C VAL A 49 -5.91 -1.74 0.64
N PRO A 50 -6.31 -1.58 1.91
CA PRO A 50 -6.80 -0.29 2.40
C PRO A 50 -5.73 0.80 2.30
N VAL A 51 -6.09 1.93 1.70
CA VAL A 51 -5.25 3.13 1.61
C VAL A 51 -5.97 4.27 2.31
N VAL A 52 -5.33 4.84 3.32
CA VAL A 52 -5.80 5.98 4.11
C VAL A 52 -4.86 7.16 3.87
N ARG A 53 -5.39 8.38 3.97
CA ARG A 53 -4.65 9.61 3.73
C ARG A 53 -4.26 10.32 5.02
#